data_AF-A0AAN7Q1P8-F1
#
_entry.id   AF-A0AAN7Q1P8-F1
#
_cell.length_a   1.000
_cell.length_b   1.000
_cell.length_c   1.000
_cell.angle_alpha   90.00
_cell.angle_beta   90.00
_cell.angle_gamma   90.00
#
_symmetry.space_group_name_H-M   'P 1'
#
loop_
_entity.id
_entity.type
_entity.pdbx_description
1 polymer ?
#
loop_
_entity_poly.entity_id
_entity_poly.type
_entity_poly.pdbx_seq_one_letter_code
_entity_poly.pdbx_strand_id
1 'polypeptide(L)'
;MLKRFFELRENILYFNSVRNESVFENFISIAKEISESNECSTEFPQIYSIRPRKIKRQFDYEHSDETVTDPKQKFKVNFYYVIMYTVLNFIDERFDLMRNHNDVFGFLNRLKTITKEKHCDDLTLKLTDNKRNHCDVDGVQLFEETISLPKQHIGIKNV
;
A
#
# COMPACT_ATOMS: atom_id res chain seq x y z
N MET A 1 16.35 -3.26 2.83
CA MET A 1 15.12 -3.72 2.15
C MET A 1 14.14 -4.40 3.11
N LEU A 2 14.57 -5.39 3.90
CA LEU A 2 13.72 -6.08 4.89
C LEU A 2 13.01 -5.17 5.91
N LYS A 3 13.69 -4.13 6.41
CA LYS A 3 13.08 -3.15 7.34
C LYS A 3 11.84 -2.46 6.75
N ARG A 4 11.93 -1.99 5.49
CA ARG A 4 10.80 -1.36 4.79
C ARG A 4 9.66 -2.34 4.51
N PHE A 5 9.99 -3.60 4.28
CA PHE A 5 9.01 -4.68 4.09
C PHE A 5 8.21 -4.94 5.38
N PHE A 6 8.90 -4.94 6.52
CA PHE A 6 8.28 -5.05 7.84
C PHE A 6 7.40 -3.83 8.14
N GLU A 7 7.91 -2.62 7.93
CA GLU A 7 7.15 -1.36 8.12
C GLU A 7 5.85 -1.33 7.30
N LEU A 8 5.87 -1.76 6.03
CA LEU A 8 4.65 -1.81 5.19
C LEU A 8 3.63 -2.82 5.72
N ARG A 9 4.07 -3.98 6.22
CA ARG A 9 3.18 -4.98 6.80
C ARG A 9 2.53 -4.47 8.09
N GLU A 10 3.29 -3.83 8.96
CA GLU A 10 2.76 -3.21 10.18
C GLU A 10 1.72 -2.13 9.84
N ASN A 11 1.96 -1.34 8.79
CA ASN A 11 0.98 -0.35 8.33
C ASN A 11 -0.34 -0.99 7.88
N ILE A 12 -0.30 -2.12 7.15
CA ILE A 12 -1.53 -2.84 6.76
C ILE A 12 -2.31 -3.28 8.01
N LEU A 13 -1.62 -3.84 9.00
CA LEU A 13 -2.26 -4.28 10.24
C LEU A 13 -2.89 -3.11 10.99
N TYR A 14 -2.15 -1.99 11.10
CA TYR A 14 -2.64 -0.75 11.68
C TYR A 14 -3.90 -0.25 10.97
N PHE A 15 -3.86 -0.07 9.64
CA PHE A 15 -4.99 0.45 8.87
C PHE A 15 -6.21 -0.46 8.90
N ASN A 16 -6.02 -1.78 9.05
CA ASN A 16 -7.14 -2.69 9.28
C ASN A 16 -7.73 -2.54 10.69
N SER A 17 -6.89 -2.39 11.72
CA SER A 17 -7.35 -2.22 13.11
C SER A 17 -8.15 -0.94 13.34
N VAL A 18 -7.84 0.14 12.62
CA VAL A 18 -8.53 1.42 12.76
C VAL A 18 -9.92 1.42 12.12
N ARG A 19 -10.30 0.41 11.31
CA ARG A 19 -11.62 0.31 10.68
C ARG A 19 -12.78 0.01 11.64
N ASN A 20 -12.50 -0.02 12.95
CA ASN A 20 -13.48 -0.24 14.01
C ASN A 20 -14.30 1.05 14.29
N GLU A 21 -15.58 0.86 14.63
CA GLU A 21 -16.47 1.92 15.08
C GLU A 21 -15.89 2.75 16.23
N SER A 22 -15.31 2.08 17.24
CA SER A 22 -14.80 2.77 18.43
C SER A 22 -13.65 3.73 18.08
N VAL A 23 -12.85 3.37 17.08
CA VAL A 23 -11.73 4.18 16.60
C VAL A 23 -12.24 5.37 15.79
N PHE A 24 -13.25 5.16 14.94
CA PHE A 24 -13.92 6.25 14.25
C PHE A 24 -14.50 7.28 15.24
N GLU A 25 -15.20 6.83 16.28
CA GLU A 25 -15.75 7.71 17.31
C GLU A 25 -14.66 8.50 18.05
N ASN A 26 -13.53 7.85 18.36
CA ASN A 26 -12.37 8.53 18.95
C ASN A 26 -11.81 9.62 18.02
N PHE A 27 -11.68 9.35 16.71
CA PHE A 27 -11.26 10.37 15.75
C PHE A 27 -12.21 11.57 15.69
N ILE A 28 -13.53 11.32 15.79
CA ILE A 28 -14.52 12.40 15.87
C ILE A 28 -14.33 13.21 17.16
N SER A 29 -14.08 12.56 18.30
CA SER A 29 -13.81 13.27 19.57
C SER A 29 -12.59 14.17 19.46
N ILE A 30 -11.47 13.64 18.96
CA ILE A 30 -10.22 14.39 18.77
C ILE A 30 -10.45 15.58 17.81
N ALA A 31 -11.16 15.35 16.70
CA ALA A 31 -11.46 16.43 15.76
C ALA A 31 -12.33 17.54 16.38
N LYS A 32 -13.26 17.18 17.27
CA LYS A 32 -14.06 18.16 18.02
C LYS A 32 -13.20 18.97 18.97
N GLU A 33 -12.36 18.31 19.78
CA GLU A 33 -11.44 19.00 20.71
C GLU A 33 -10.52 19.99 19.98
N ILE A 34 -9.97 19.59 18.83
CA ILE A 34 -9.16 20.47 17.99
C ILE A 34 -10.00 21.64 17.46
N SER A 35 -11.22 21.38 17.00
CA SER A 35 -12.09 22.43 16.45
C SER A 35 -12.48 23.46 17.53
N GLU A 36 -12.82 23.00 18.74
CA GLU A 36 -13.14 23.86 19.89
C GLU A 36 -11.94 24.74 20.27
N SER A 37 -10.74 24.15 20.30
CA SER A 37 -9.49 24.87 20.60
C SER A 37 -9.16 25.96 19.56
N ASN A 38 -9.69 25.84 18.34
CA ASN A 38 -9.51 26.80 17.26
C ASN A 38 -10.76 27.68 17.04
N GLU A 39 -11.71 27.71 17.99
CA GLU A 39 -12.98 28.45 17.90
C GLU A 39 -13.77 28.14 16.60
N CYS A 40 -13.60 26.93 16.07
CA CYS A 40 -14.25 26.44 14.86
C CYS A 40 -15.54 25.67 15.19
N SER A 41 -16.44 25.56 14.22
CA SER A 41 -17.66 24.75 14.36
C SER A 41 -17.32 23.26 14.51
N THR A 42 -17.93 22.61 15.50
CA THR A 42 -17.77 21.18 15.80
C THR A 42 -18.88 20.31 15.20
N GLU A 43 -19.90 20.94 14.63
CA GLU A 43 -21.05 20.24 14.06
C GLU A 43 -20.80 19.89 12.61
N PHE A 44 -21.29 18.71 12.20
CA PHE A 44 -21.31 18.39 10.79
C PHE A 44 -22.27 19.35 10.07
N PRO A 45 -21.84 19.99 8.98
CA PRO A 45 -22.71 20.89 8.25
C PRO A 45 -23.94 20.12 7.79
N GLN A 46 -25.11 20.61 8.17
CA GLN A 46 -26.36 20.14 7.59
C GLN A 46 -26.37 20.56 6.12
N ILE A 47 -25.98 19.63 5.26
CA ILE A 47 -26.28 19.75 3.84
C ILE A 47 -27.80 19.66 3.79
N TYR A 48 -28.50 20.80 3.63
CA TYR A 48 -29.94 20.83 3.39
C TYR A 48 -30.23 19.85 2.26
N SER A 49 -30.65 18.66 2.65
CA SER A 49 -30.72 17.54 1.74
C SER A 49 -31.74 17.90 0.67
N ILE A 50 -31.32 17.83 -0.60
CA ILE A 50 -32.25 17.63 -1.70
C ILE A 50 -33.15 16.50 -1.22
N ARG A 51 -34.43 16.83 -0.97
CA ARG A 51 -35.39 15.90 -0.35
C ARG A 51 -35.24 14.55 -1.06
N PRO A 52 -34.92 13.45 -0.35
CA PRO A 52 -34.68 12.16 -1.00
C PRO A 52 -35.85 11.86 -1.93
N ARG A 53 -35.57 11.72 -3.24
CA ARG A 53 -36.63 11.51 -4.22
C ARG A 53 -37.23 10.13 -3.93
N LYS A 54 -38.44 10.11 -3.37
CA LYS A 54 -39.23 8.89 -3.27
C LYS A 54 -39.66 8.48 -4.68
N ILE A 55 -38.96 7.52 -5.26
CA ILE A 55 -39.34 6.91 -6.53
C ILE A 55 -40.39 5.84 -6.23
N LYS A 56 -41.56 5.92 -6.86
CA LYS A 56 -42.58 4.86 -6.78
C LYS A 56 -41.98 3.57 -7.34
N ARG A 57 -42.07 2.49 -6.58
CA ARG A 57 -41.62 1.16 -6.98
C ARG A 57 -42.79 0.38 -7.55
N GLN A 58 -42.50 -0.52 -8.49
CA GLN A 58 -43.51 -1.42 -9.07
C GLN A 58 -43.70 -2.68 -8.23
N PHE A 59 -42.72 -3.03 -7.38
CA PHE A 59 -42.73 -4.24 -6.58
C PHE A 59 -42.26 -3.98 -5.14
N ASP A 60 -42.97 -4.56 -4.17
CA ASP A 60 -42.74 -4.34 -2.73
C ASP A 60 -41.62 -5.23 -2.14
N TYR A 61 -41.07 -6.18 -2.92
CA TYR A 61 -39.99 -7.07 -2.47
C TYR A 61 -38.59 -6.44 -2.60
N GLU A 62 -38.44 -5.32 -3.30
CA GLU A 62 -37.16 -4.64 -3.43
C GLU A 62 -36.87 -3.79 -2.18
N HIS A 63 -35.78 -4.11 -1.47
CA HIS A 63 -35.33 -3.30 -0.34
C HIS A 63 -34.95 -1.89 -0.79
N SER A 64 -35.24 -0.87 0.02
CA SER A 64 -34.85 0.49 -0.33
C SER A 64 -33.38 0.76 -0.16
N ASP A 65 -32.70 1.17 -1.23
CA ASP A 65 -31.47 1.94 -1.15
C ASP A 65 -31.78 3.27 -0.45
N GLU A 66 -31.80 3.23 0.88
CA GLU A 66 -32.02 4.40 1.71
C GLU A 66 -30.79 5.29 1.63
N THR A 67 -31.00 6.53 1.21
CA THR A 67 -29.94 7.53 1.24
C THR A 67 -29.57 7.82 2.69
N VAL A 68 -28.30 7.67 3.06
CA VAL A 68 -27.79 8.05 4.39
C VAL A 68 -28.03 9.54 4.62
N THR A 69 -29.00 9.86 5.47
CA THR A 69 -29.40 11.24 5.78
C THR A 69 -28.62 11.84 6.94
N ASP A 70 -28.10 11.01 7.85
CA ASP A 70 -27.30 11.48 8.97
C ASP A 70 -25.94 12.00 8.47
N PRO A 71 -25.58 13.29 8.70
CA PRO A 71 -24.34 13.87 8.20
C PRO A 71 -23.09 13.14 8.69
N LYS A 72 -23.10 12.63 9.94
CA LYS A 72 -21.97 11.90 10.53
C LYS A 72 -21.80 10.54 9.86
N GLN A 73 -22.87 9.76 9.68
CA GLN A 73 -22.82 8.50 8.93
C GLN A 73 -22.44 8.74 7.47
N LYS A 74 -22.90 9.84 6.87
CA LYS A 74 -22.53 10.20 5.50
C LYS A 74 -21.03 10.49 5.38
N PHE A 75 -20.45 11.23 6.32
CA PHE A 75 -19.01 11.45 6.41
C PHE A 75 -18.24 10.14 6.61
N LYS A 76 -18.72 9.28 7.51
CA LYS A 76 -18.11 7.98 7.78
C LYS A 76 -18.02 7.09 6.54
N VAL A 77 -19.13 6.93 5.82
CA VAL A 77 -19.20 6.05 4.65
C VAL A 77 -18.46 6.65 3.46
N ASN A 78 -18.70 7.92 3.15
CA ASN A 78 -18.22 8.51 1.89
C ASN A 78 -16.82 9.12 1.98
N PHE A 79 -16.29 9.32 3.18
CA PHE A 79 -14.97 9.91 3.38
C PHE A 79 -14.07 9.00 4.20
N TYR A 80 -14.44 8.73 5.46
CA TYR A 80 -13.57 7.98 6.37
C TYR A 80 -13.20 6.59 5.82
N TYR A 81 -14.19 5.77 5.47
CA TYR A 81 -13.90 4.44 4.92
C TYR A 81 -13.23 4.51 3.55
N VAL A 82 -13.64 5.45 2.70
CA VAL A 82 -13.03 5.62 1.36
C VAL A 82 -11.53 5.88 1.48
N ILE A 83 -11.11 6.76 2.40
CA ILE A 83 -9.69 7.01 2.65
C ILE A 83 -8.99 5.75 3.15
N MET A 84 -9.56 5.04 4.12
CA MET A 84 -8.93 3.82 4.66
C MET A 84 -8.76 2.75 3.57
N TYR A 85 -9.77 2.54 2.73
CA TYR A 85 -9.67 1.63 1.58
C TYR A 85 -8.61 2.08 0.58
N THR A 86 -8.60 3.37 0.25
CA THR A 86 -7.64 3.94 -0.70
C THR A 86 -6.21 3.74 -0.21
N VAL A 87 -5.95 4.01 1.07
CA VAL A 87 -4.63 3.82 1.68
C VAL A 87 -4.23 2.35 1.68
N LEU A 88 -5.14 1.44 2.05
CA LEU A 88 -4.86 0.01 2.01
C LEU A 88 -4.48 -0.47 0.60
N ASN A 89 -5.27 -0.09 -0.40
CA ASN A 89 -4.97 -0.45 -1.80
C ASN A 89 -3.59 0.08 -2.24
N PHE A 90 -3.27 1.34 -1.92
CA PHE A 90 -1.95 1.89 -2.25
C PHE A 90 -0.81 1.17 -1.53
N ILE A 91 -1.00 0.77 -0.27
CA ILE A 91 0.00 0.02 0.48
C ILE A 91 0.20 -1.37 -0.14
N ASP A 92 -0.88 -2.06 -0.49
CA ASP A 92 -0.84 -3.38 -1.13
C ASP A 92 -0.14 -3.31 -2.49
N GLU A 93 -0.52 -2.37 -3.36
CA GLU A 93 0.14 -2.14 -4.65
C GLU A 93 1.64 -1.88 -4.49
N ARG A 94 2.01 -1.04 -3.51
CA ARG A 94 3.42 -0.72 -3.24
C ARG A 94 4.18 -1.93 -2.69
N PHE A 95 3.51 -2.75 -1.89
CA PHE A 95 4.09 -3.97 -1.36
C PHE A 95 4.40 -4.98 -2.46
N ASP A 96 3.46 -5.17 -3.39
CA ASP A 96 3.66 -6.02 -4.57
C ASP A 96 4.75 -5.49 -5.48
N LEU A 97 4.78 -4.17 -5.75
CA LEU A 97 5.85 -3.54 -6.51
C LEU A 97 7.22 -3.80 -5.89
N MET A 98 7.35 -3.63 -4.57
CA MET A 98 8.61 -3.84 -3.87
C MET A 98 9.01 -5.31 -3.82
N ARG A 99 8.05 -6.23 -3.67
CA ARG A 99 8.28 -7.67 -3.77
C ARG A 99 8.81 -8.03 -5.16
N ASN A 100 8.12 -7.63 -6.22
CA ASN A 100 8.52 -7.89 -7.59
C ASN A 100 9.92 -7.32 -7.89
N HIS A 101 10.21 -6.11 -7.41
CA HIS A 101 11.54 -5.52 -7.51
C HIS A 101 12.59 -6.36 -6.77
N ASN A 102 12.30 -6.81 -5.54
CA ASN A 102 13.23 -7.65 -4.78
C ASN A 102 13.42 -9.04 -5.41
N ASP A 103 12.41 -9.60 -6.05
CA ASP A 103 12.51 -10.91 -6.70
C ASP A 103 13.45 -10.87 -7.92
N VAL A 104 13.43 -9.76 -8.66
CA VAL A 104 14.30 -9.54 -9.83
C VAL A 104 15.68 -9.00 -9.44
N PHE A 105 15.74 -7.95 -8.63
CA PHE A 105 16.99 -7.22 -8.33
C PHE A 105 17.59 -7.58 -6.97
N GLY A 106 16.87 -8.31 -6.11
CA GLY A 106 17.28 -8.54 -4.73
C GLY A 106 18.56 -9.35 -4.59
N PHE A 107 18.90 -10.17 -5.60
CA PHE A 107 20.16 -10.91 -5.64
C PHE A 107 21.39 -9.98 -5.70
N LEU A 108 21.26 -8.76 -6.25
CA LEU A 108 22.30 -7.73 -6.26
C LEU A 108 22.68 -7.26 -4.86
N ASN A 109 21.80 -7.42 -3.87
CA ASN A 109 22.14 -7.14 -2.47
C ASN A 109 22.91 -8.30 -1.80
N ARG A 110 23.06 -9.43 -2.49
CA ARG A 110 23.66 -10.67 -2.01
C ARG A 110 24.73 -11.21 -2.98
N LEU A 111 25.44 -10.32 -3.69
CA LEU A 111 26.44 -10.70 -4.70
C LEU A 111 27.45 -11.74 -4.19
N LYS A 112 27.89 -11.61 -2.94
CA LYS A 112 28.86 -12.51 -2.29
C LYS A 112 28.37 -13.97 -2.17
N THR A 113 27.07 -14.21 -2.27
CA THR A 113 26.44 -15.54 -2.12
C THR A 113 25.81 -16.04 -3.41
N ILE A 114 25.98 -15.33 -4.53
CA ILE A 114 25.47 -15.78 -5.82
C ILE A 114 26.21 -17.06 -6.21
N THR A 115 25.43 -18.10 -6.48
CA THR A 115 25.91 -19.41 -6.95
C THR A 115 25.23 -19.84 -8.24
N LYS A 116 24.24 -19.06 -8.71
CA LYS A 116 23.37 -19.42 -9.83
C LYS A 116 23.36 -18.29 -10.85
N GLU A 117 23.76 -18.64 -12.06
CA GLU A 117 23.70 -17.81 -13.27
C GLU A 117 22.27 -17.33 -13.56
N LYS A 118 21.27 -18.18 -13.26
CA LYS A 118 19.84 -17.92 -13.45
C LYS A 118 19.37 -16.53 -12.99
N HIS A 119 19.87 -16.01 -11.87
CA HIS A 119 19.43 -14.69 -11.38
C HIS A 119 19.89 -13.54 -12.29
N CYS A 120 21.06 -13.68 -12.93
CA CYS A 120 21.55 -12.72 -13.91
C CYS A 120 20.76 -12.84 -15.23
N ASP A 121 20.43 -14.07 -15.66
CA ASP A 121 19.59 -14.31 -16.83
C ASP A 121 18.17 -13.76 -16.67
N ASP A 122 17.56 -14.01 -15.51
CA ASP A 122 16.22 -13.50 -15.17
C ASP A 122 16.21 -11.95 -15.21
N LEU A 123 17.30 -11.31 -14.76
CA LEU A 123 17.47 -9.86 -14.83
C LEU A 123 17.61 -9.37 -16.27
N THR A 124 18.47 -10.01 -17.06
CA THR A 124 18.69 -9.72 -18.48
C THR A 124 17.39 -9.81 -19.26
N LEU A 125 16.61 -10.88 -19.06
CA LEU A 125 15.30 -11.04 -19.69
C LEU A 125 14.34 -9.94 -19.28
N LYS A 126 14.33 -9.54 -17.99
CA LYS A 126 13.41 -8.51 -17.50
C LYS A 126 13.74 -7.11 -18.04
N LEU A 127 15.01 -6.83 -18.30
CA LEU A 127 15.50 -5.55 -18.82
C LEU A 127 15.55 -5.49 -20.35
N THR A 128 15.37 -6.62 -21.04
CA THR A 128 15.37 -6.64 -22.51
C THR A 128 14.13 -5.91 -23.05
N ASP A 129 14.35 -4.93 -23.93
CA ASP A 129 13.27 -4.31 -24.68
C ASP A 129 12.77 -5.28 -25.76
N ASN A 130 11.60 -5.87 -25.53
CA ASN A 130 10.96 -6.81 -26.47
C ASN A 130 10.75 -6.25 -27.88
N LYS A 131 10.70 -4.92 -28.08
CA LYS A 131 10.47 -4.32 -29.40
C LYS A 131 11.75 -4.24 -30.23
N ARG A 132 12.87 -3.96 -29.58
CA ARG A 132 14.18 -3.76 -30.22
C ARG A 132 15.09 -4.97 -30.06
N ASN A 133 14.68 -5.93 -29.23
CA ASN A 133 15.48 -7.07 -28.79
C ASN A 133 16.88 -6.64 -28.31
N HIS A 134 16.91 -5.51 -27.61
CA HIS A 134 18.13 -4.88 -27.09
C HIS A 134 18.10 -4.95 -25.57
N CYS A 135 19.23 -5.33 -24.97
CA CYS A 135 19.41 -5.32 -23.54
C CYS A 135 20.73 -4.62 -23.19
N ASP A 136 20.68 -3.74 -22.20
CA ASP A 136 21.87 -3.02 -21.71
C ASP A 136 22.75 -3.90 -20.80
N VAL A 137 22.23 -5.05 -20.37
CA VAL A 137 22.89 -5.95 -19.41
C VAL A 137 22.98 -7.35 -20.02
N ASP A 138 24.20 -7.87 -20.12
CA ASP A 138 24.43 -9.27 -20.48
C ASP A 138 24.50 -10.12 -19.21
N GLY A 139 23.69 -11.19 -19.15
CA GLY A 139 23.56 -12.03 -17.95
C GLY A 139 24.81 -12.84 -17.64
N VAL A 140 25.48 -13.34 -18.69
CA VAL A 140 26.70 -14.13 -18.58
C VAL A 140 27.84 -13.24 -18.12
N GLN A 141 28.01 -12.08 -18.76
CA GLN A 141 29.03 -11.11 -18.37
C GLN A 141 28.83 -10.62 -16.93
N LEU A 142 27.59 -10.29 -16.55
CA LEU A 142 27.27 -9.87 -15.18
C LEU A 142 27.60 -10.98 -14.17
N PHE A 143 27.27 -12.24 -14.49
CA PHE A 143 27.59 -13.36 -13.61
C PHE A 143 29.10 -13.51 -13.42
N GLU A 144 29.88 -13.49 -14.51
CA GLU A 144 31.35 -13.55 -14.47
C GLU A 144 31.96 -12.41 -13.64
N GLU A 145 31.49 -11.19 -13.84
CA GLU A 145 31.91 -10.03 -13.05
C GLU A 145 31.59 -10.24 -11.56
N THR A 146 30.40 -10.71 -11.22
CA THR A 146 29.99 -10.90 -9.82
C THR A 146 30.76 -12.00 -9.09
N ILE A 147 31.14 -13.11 -9.76
CA ILE A 147 31.97 -14.16 -9.15
C ILE A 147 33.44 -13.73 -9.01
N SER A 148 33.90 -12.81 -9.86
CA SER A 148 35.26 -12.26 -9.82
C SER A 148 35.47 -11.25 -8.68
N LEU A 149 34.39 -10.72 -8.11
CA LEU A 149 34.46 -9.76 -7.00
C LEU A 149 35.18 -10.38 -5.80
N PRO A 150 36.18 -9.69 -5.21
CA PRO A 150 36.91 -10.22 -4.07
C PRO A 150 35.97 -10.42 -2.89
N LYS A 151 35.87 -11.67 -2.43
CA LYS A 151 35.23 -11.99 -1.15
C LYS A 151 36.10 -11.38 -0.05
N GLN A 152 35.73 -10.18 0.42
CA GLN A 152 36.36 -9.58 1.59
C GLN A 152 36.43 -10.63 2.71
N HIS A 153 37.65 -10.98 3.10
CA HIS A 153 37.89 -11.85 4.24
C HIS A 153 37.25 -11.21 5.46
N ILE A 154 36.14 -11.77 5.95
CA ILE A 154 35.76 -11.55 7.33
C ILE A 154 36.83 -12.29 8.12
N GLY A 155 37.85 -11.54 8.53
CA GLY A 155 38.80 -12.00 9.53
C GLY A 155 38.06 -12.21 10.83
N ILE A 156 37.41 -13.36 10.98
CA ILE A 156 37.15 -13.94 12.29
C ILE A 156 38.54 -14.32 12.80
N LYS A 157 39.20 -13.36 13.46
CA LYS A 157 40.28 -13.69 14.37
C LYS A 157 39.61 -14.43 15.53
N ASN A 158 39.73 -15.75 15.53
CA ASN A 158 39.51 -16.56 16.71
C ASN A 158 40.48 -16.04 17.79
N VAL A 159 39.94 -15.36 18.79
CA VAL A 159 40.53 -15.19 20.13
C VAL A 159 39.40 -15.41 21.12
#